data_AF-A0A670Y8C2-F1
#
_entry.id   AF-A0A670Y8C2-F1
#
_cell.length_a   1.000
_cell.length_b   1.000
_cell.length_c   1.000
_cell.angle_alpha   90.00
_cell.angle_beta   90.00
_cell.angle_gamma   90.00
#
_symmetry.space_group_name_H-M   'P 1'
#
loop_
_entity.id
_entity.type
_entity.pdbx_description
1 polymer ?
#
loop_
_entity_poly.entity_id
_entity_poly.type
_entity_poly.pdbx_seq_one_letter_code
_entity_poly.pdbx_strand_id
1 'polypeptide(L)' 'MTSNNSPEEPLSTTTVSSVLVEAGNCRIVIALLKCGKWVQLQLVESAPNLLEIGSNEEETKKLLHDHELLLAKLKV' A
#
# COMPACT_ATOMS: atom_id res chain seq x y z
N MET A 1 -35.56 8.70 4.22
CA MET A 1 -34.59 7.64 4.61
C MET A 1 -33.39 8.34 5.23
N THR A 2 -33.25 8.25 6.55
CA THR A 2 -32.15 8.87 7.30
C THR A 2 -30.96 7.90 7.33
N SER A 3 -29.95 8.17 6.50
CA SER A 3 -28.67 7.48 6.59
C SER A 3 -27.90 8.07 7.78
N ASN A 4 -27.93 7.37 8.93
CA ASN A 4 -27.02 7.62 10.04
C ASN A 4 -25.60 7.26 9.57
N ASN A 5 -24.87 8.25 9.05
CA ASN A 5 -23.44 8.12 8.81
C ASN A 5 -22.72 8.85 9.95
N SER A 6 -22.76 8.26 11.15
CA SER A 6 -21.84 8.64 12.22
C SER A 6 -20.42 8.46 11.68
N PRO A 7 -19.51 9.45 11.79
CA PRO A 7 -18.11 9.18 11.51
C PRO A 7 -17.64 8.14 12.53
N GLU A 8 -17.34 6.93 12.08
CA GLU A 8 -16.67 5.94 12.92
C GLU A 8 -15.38 6.58 13.41
N GLU A 9 -15.30 6.90 14.71
CA GLU A 9 -14.07 7.44 15.28
C GLU A 9 -12.94 6.44 14.98
N PRO A 10 -11.82 6.88 14.41
CA PRO A 10 -10.74 5.98 14.07
C PRO A 10 -10.26 5.31 15.36
N LEU A 11 -10.44 3.99 15.43
CA LEU A 11 -9.92 3.18 16.52
C LEU A 11 -8.43 3.51 16.69
N SER A 12 -8.02 3.85 17.92
CA SER A 12 -6.60 4.07 18.21
C SER A 12 -5.86 2.75 18.02
N THR A 13 -5.09 2.70 16.94
CA THR A 13 -4.32 1.52 16.56
C THR A 13 -2.84 1.80 16.75
N THR A 14 -2.07 0.78 17.12
CA THR A 14 -0.61 0.88 17.24
C THR A 14 0.02 0.06 16.12
N THR A 15 1.05 0.62 15.47
CA THR A 15 1.87 -0.14 14.51
C THR A 15 2.68 -1.17 15.27
N VAL A 16 2.44 -2.45 15.01
CA VAL A 16 3.14 -3.57 15.65
C VAL A 16 4.25 -4.14 14.78
N SER A 17 4.17 -3.95 13.47
CA SER A 17 5.19 -4.40 12.51
C SER A 17 5.07 -3.61 11.22
N SER A 18 6.13 -3.65 10.41
CA SER A 18 6.13 -3.09 9.06
C SER A 18 6.89 -4.01 8.12
N VAL A 19 6.41 -4.12 6.89
CA VAL A 19 7.01 -4.91 5.82
C VAL A 19 7.37 -3.95 4.69
N LEU A 20 8.64 -3.92 4.34
CA LEU A 20 9.13 -3.27 3.12
C LEU A 20 9.19 -4.31 2.01
N VAL A 21 8.53 -4.03 0.90
CA VAL A 21 8.59 -4.85 -0.33
C VAL A 21 9.21 -3.98 -1.42
N GLU A 22 10.32 -4.44 -1.98
CA GLU A 22 11.06 -3.73 -3.02
C GLU A 22 11.23 -4.61 -4.26
N ALA A 23 11.07 -4.04 -5.44
CA ALA A 23 11.20 -4.70 -6.73
C ALA A 23 11.66 -3.68 -7.79
N GLY A 24 12.89 -3.84 -8.28
CA GLY A 24 13.48 -2.87 -9.22
C GLY A 24 13.57 -1.49 -8.56
N ASN A 25 12.98 -0.48 -9.21
CA ASN A 25 12.90 0.88 -8.67
C ASN A 25 11.62 1.15 -7.86
N CYS A 26 10.78 0.14 -7.65
CA CYS A 26 9.51 0.26 -6.95
C CYS A 26 9.61 -0.29 -5.52
N ARG A 27 9.02 0.42 -4.57
CA ARG A 27 8.91 0.04 -3.17
C ARG A 27 7.50 0.29 -2.62
N ILE A 28 7.06 -0.62 -1.75
CA ILE A 28 5.82 -0.50 -0.97
C ILE A 28 6.14 -0.78 0.50
N VAL A 29 5.66 0.09 1.40
CA VAL A 29 5.76 -0.09 2.85
C VAL A 29 4.37 -0.37 3.40
N ILE A 30 4.19 -1.52 4.05
CA ILE A 30 2.93 -1.93 4.66
C ILE A 30 3.10 -2.00 6.18
N ALA A 31 2.27 -1.30 6.93
CA ALA A 31 2.20 -1.41 8.38
C ALA A 31 1.13 -2.41 8.80
N LEU A 32 1.45 -3.21 9.81
CA LEU A 32 0.48 -4.00 10.57
C LEU A 32 0.04 -3.17 11.77
N LEU A 33 -1.22 -2.77 11.77
CA LEU A 33 -1.88 -2.02 12.83
C LEU A 33 -2.69 -2.97 13.70
N LYS A 34 -2.61 -2.81 15.02
CA LYS A 34 -3.36 -3.63 15.98
C LYS A 34 -4.12 -2.76 16.96
N CYS A 35 -5.36 -3.18 17.28
CA CYS A 35 -6.14 -2.69 18.41
C CYS A 35 -6.87 -3.87 19.07
N GLY A 36 -6.44 -4.28 20.27
CA GLY A 36 -7.01 -5.44 20.96
C GLY A 36 -6.89 -6.73 20.13
N LYS A 37 -8.03 -7.30 19.71
CA LYS A 37 -8.10 -8.51 18.86
C LYS A 37 -8.12 -8.20 17.36
N TRP A 38 -8.21 -6.93 16.99
CA TRP A 38 -8.31 -6.49 15.60
C TRP A 38 -6.92 -6.19 15.03
N VAL A 39 -6.70 -6.61 13.79
CA VAL A 39 -5.48 -6.39 13.02
C VAL A 39 -5.87 -5.86 11.64
N GLN A 40 -5.22 -4.81 11.19
CA GLN A 40 -5.36 -4.23 9.86
C GLN A 40 -3.99 -4.05 9.21
N LEU A 41 -3.94 -4.26 7.89
CA LEU A 41 -2.82 -3.86 7.06
C LEU A 41 -3.10 -2.47 6.48
N GLN A 42 -2.12 -1.58 6.54
CA GLN A 42 -2.21 -0.24 5.95
C GLN A 42 -1.00 0.00 5.06
N LEU A 43 -1.26 0.46 3.83
CA LEU A 43 -0.22 1.00 2.95
C LEU A 43 0.26 2.34 3.52
N VAL A 44 1.51 2.39 3.94
CA VAL A 44 2.15 3.60 4.50
C VAL A 44 2.79 4.41 3.38
N GLU A 45 3.44 3.74 2.44
CA GLU A 45 4.18 4.38 1.36
C GLU A 45 4.17 3.51 0.08
N SER A 46 4.09 4.16 -1.07
CA SER A 46 4.39 3.61 -2.39
C SER A 46 5.29 4.58 -3.16
N ALA A 47 6.43 4.12 -3.61
CA ALA A 47 7.28 4.88 -4.52
C ALA A 47 7.73 3.96 -5.66
N PRO A 48 7.42 4.27 -6.93
CA PRO A 48 6.62 5.39 -7.42
C PRO A 48 5.17 5.36 -6.94
N ASN A 49 4.43 6.45 -7.13
CA ASN A 49 3.05 6.52 -6.66
C ASN A 49 2.18 5.47 -7.40
N LEU A 50 1.15 4.93 -6.75
CA LEU A 50 0.28 3.90 -7.35
C LEU A 50 -0.37 4.33 -8.69
N LEU A 51 -0.52 5.64 -8.89
CA LEU A 51 -1.10 6.27 -10.08
C LEU A 51 -0.05 6.99 -10.93
N GLU A 52 1.23 6.77 -10.66
CA GLU A 52 2.30 7.34 -11.47
C GLU A 52 2.31 6.71 -12.86
N ILE A 53 2.63 7.53 -13.86
CA ILE A 53 2.75 7.11 -15.26
C ILE A 53 4.09 7.65 -15.74
N GLY A 54 4.85 6.83 -16.46
CA GLY A 54 6.14 7.23 -17.02
C GLY A 54 5.99 8.40 -18.00
N SER A 55 7.02 9.24 -18.11
CA SER A 55 6.99 10.43 -18.98
C SER A 55 7.08 10.09 -20.47
N ASN A 56 7.47 8.85 -20.79
CA ASN A 56 7.61 8.32 -22.13
C ASN A 56 7.32 6.81 -22.16
N GLU A 57 7.30 6.21 -23.35
CA GLU A 57 7.00 4.79 -23.55
C GLU A 57 7.98 3.87 -22.78
N GLU A 58 9.28 4.21 -22.80
CA GLU A 58 10.32 3.42 -22.13
C GLU A 58 10.14 3.45 -20.61
N GLU A 59 9.96 4.63 -20.03
CA GLU A 59 9.68 4.80 -18.60
C GLU A 59 8.38 4.10 -18.20
N THR A 60 7.34 4.16 -19.03
CA THR A 60 6.06 3.49 -18.76
C THR A 60 6.21 1.98 -18.78
N LYS A 61 6.97 1.41 -19.72
CA LYS A 61 7.26 -0.03 -19.77
C LYS A 61 8.09 -0.48 -18.57
N LYS A 62 9.11 0.29 -18.20
CA LYS A 62 9.93 0.01 -17.02
C LYS A 62 9.09 0.05 -15.74
N LEU A 63 8.25 1.07 -15.60
CA LEU A 63 7.35 1.23 -14.46
C LEU A 63 6.36 0.06 -14.34
N LEU A 64 5.76 -0.34 -15.47
CA LEU A 64 4.85 -1.49 -15.52
C LEU A 64 5.56 -2.78 -15.10
N HIS A 65 6.76 -3.03 -15.61
CA HIS A 65 7.54 -4.22 -15.27
C HIS A 65 7.88 -4.29 -13.78
N ASP A 66 8.35 -3.18 -13.21
CA ASP A 66 8.68 -3.13 -11.78
C ASP A 66 7.41 -3.31 -10.91
N HIS A 67 6.25 -2.77 -11.32
CA HIS A 67 4.96 -3.01 -10.67
C HIS A 67 4.54 -4.50 -10.72
N GLU A 68 4.69 -5.18 -11.87
CA GLU A 68 4.37 -6.61 -12.00
C GLU A 68 5.24 -7.47 -11.08
N LEU A 69 6.53 -7.15 -10.98
CA LEU A 69 7.46 -7.83 -10.10
C LEU A 69 7.09 -7.61 -8.62
N LEU A 70 6.72 -6.38 -8.25
CA LEU A 70 6.26 -6.05 -6.90
C LEU A 70 4.98 -6.81 -6.53
N LEU A 71 4.05 -6.91 -7.48
CA LEU A 71 2.79 -7.62 -7.32
C LEU A 71 2.99 -9.14 -7.19
N ALA A 72 3.98 -9.71 -7.87
CA ALA A 72 4.40 -11.09 -7.66
C ALA A 72 4.94 -11.33 -6.25
N LYS A 73 5.72 -10.39 -5.68
CA LYS A 73 6.22 -10.47 -4.30
C LYS A 73 5.11 -10.37 -3.24
N LEU A 74 4.03 -9.66 -3.52
CA LEU A 74 2.90 -9.46 -2.59
C LEU A 74 1.87 -10.59 -2.60
N LYS A 75 1.79 -11.38 -3.69
CA LYS A 75 0.81 -12.46 -3.85
C LYS A 75 1.16 -13.76 -3.10
N VAL A 76 2.35 -13.84 -2.50
CA VAL A 76 2.87 -15.01 -1.77
C VAL A 76 2.61 -14.82 -0.27
#